data_AF-A0A5M6C7I6-F1
#
_entry.id   AF-A0A5M6C7I6-F1
#
_cell.length_a   1.000
_cell.length_b   1.000
_cell.length_c   1.000
_cell.angle_alpha   90.00
_cell.angle_beta   90.00
_cell.angle_gamma   90.00
#
_symmetry.space_group_name_H-M   'P 1'
#
loop_
_entity.id
_entity.type
_entity.pdbx_description
1 polymer ?
#
loop_
_entity_poly.entity_id
_entity_poly.type
_entity_poly.pdbx_seq_one_letter_code
_entity_poly.pdbx_strand_id
1 'polypeptide(L)'
;MSGAEDVPIQQVMETKLRSNLNIDFVEFIDTSGNCGSSFSVTIVSRDFAKKLTLARHKLVNQILADEIAALHAFSQKTLTPEQWAKEQGKA
;
A
#
# COMPACT_ATOMS: atom_id res chain seq x y z
N MET A 1 25.67 -13.28 15.33
CA MET A 1 24.85 -12.93 14.14
C MET A 1 23.40 -13.26 14.51
N SER A 2 22.70 -12.32 15.14
CA SER A 2 21.37 -12.55 15.70
C SER A 2 20.61 -11.23 15.74
N GLY A 3 20.16 -10.79 14.57
CA GLY A 3 19.14 -9.76 14.43
C GLY A 3 17.86 -10.47 14.01
N ALA A 4 17.08 -10.95 14.98
CA ALA A 4 15.66 -11.17 14.72
C ALA A 4 15.04 -9.77 14.66
N GLU A 5 15.18 -9.12 13.52
CA GLU A 5 14.70 -7.76 13.30
C GLU A 5 13.18 -7.79 13.22
N ASP A 6 12.56 -6.93 14.03
CA ASP A 6 11.15 -6.58 14.01
C ASP A 6 10.69 -6.42 12.56
N VAL A 7 9.95 -7.41 12.04
CA VAL A 7 9.49 -7.37 10.65
C VAL A 7 8.41 -6.31 10.58
N PRO A 8 8.65 -5.19 9.90
CA PRO A 8 7.74 -4.05 9.99
C PRO A 8 6.44 -4.41 9.27
N ILE A 9 5.29 -4.01 9.82
CA ILE A 9 3.95 -4.35 9.29
C ILE A 9 3.81 -4.04 7.80
N GLN A 10 4.47 -2.98 7.32
CA GLN A 10 4.62 -2.62 5.91
C GLN A 10 5.16 -3.77 5.04
N GLN A 11 6.15 -4.55 5.51
CA GLN A 11 6.73 -5.66 4.75
C GLN A 11 5.73 -6.82 4.63
N VAL A 12 4.95 -7.08 5.68
CA VAL A 12 3.87 -8.07 5.66
C VAL A 12 2.81 -7.66 4.64
N MET A 13 2.36 -6.40 4.72
CA MET A 13 1.40 -5.84 3.79
C MET A 13 1.91 -5.92 2.34
N GLU A 14 3.15 -5.51 2.10
CA GLU A 14 3.79 -5.58 0.79
C GLU A 14 3.78 -7.01 0.25
N THR A 15 4.20 -7.97 1.07
CA THR A 15 4.32 -9.37 0.65
C THR A 15 2.95 -9.93 0.27
N LYS A 16 1.91 -9.66 1.07
CA LYS A 16 0.54 -10.08 0.75
C LYS A 16 0.05 -9.44 -0.54
N LEU A 17 0.29 -8.14 -0.72
CA LEU A 17 -0.12 -7.43 -1.91
C LEU A 17 0.58 -7.96 -3.16
N ARG A 18 1.92 -8.10 -3.14
CA ARG A 18 2.70 -8.66 -4.25
C ARG A 18 2.32 -10.11 -4.58
N SER A 19 1.87 -10.89 -3.60
CA SER A 19 1.41 -12.27 -3.82
C SER A 19 0.04 -12.34 -4.48
N ASN A 20 -0.83 -11.34 -4.25
CA ASN A 20 -2.20 -11.31 -4.79
C ASN A 20 -2.35 -10.43 -6.05
N LEU A 21 -1.43 -9.48 -6.27
CA LEU A 21 -1.50 -8.46 -7.30
C LEU A 21 -0.14 -8.26 -7.98
N ASN A 22 -0.21 -7.91 -9.27
CA ASN A 22 0.98 -7.62 -10.05
C ASN A 22 1.42 -6.16 -9.84
N ILE A 23 2.13 -5.90 -8.74
CA ILE A 23 2.59 -4.56 -8.34
C ILE A 23 3.87 -4.18 -9.10
N ASP A 24 3.84 -3.05 -9.80
CA ASP A 24 5.02 -2.44 -10.42
C ASP A 24 5.82 -1.65 -9.37
N PHE A 25 5.13 -0.86 -8.53
CA PHE A 25 5.76 -0.05 -7.49
C PHE A 25 4.88 0.03 -6.24
N VAL A 26 5.50 -0.01 -5.06
CA VAL A 26 4.80 0.15 -3.78
C VAL A 26 5.70 0.89 -2.82
N GLU A 27 5.11 1.82 -2.08
CA GLU A 27 5.81 2.66 -1.11
C GLU A 27 4.93 2.86 0.12
N PHE A 28 5.51 2.68 1.30
CA PHE A 28 4.85 2.91 2.57
C PHE A 28 5.43 4.16 3.22
N ILE A 29 4.56 5.09 3.59
CA ILE A 29 4.91 6.35 4.24
C ILE A 29 4.23 6.36 5.61
N ASP A 30 5.01 6.37 6.68
CA ASP A 30 4.48 6.65 8.01
C ASP A 30 4.10 8.13 8.09
N THR A 31 2.81 8.40 8.30
CA THR A 31 2.26 9.75 8.49
C THR A 31 1.79 9.95 9.91
N SER A 32 2.28 9.12 10.83
CA SER A 32 1.70 8.96 12.16
C SER A 32 2.00 10.12 13.10
N GLY A 33 2.93 11.01 12.75
CA GLY A 33 3.16 12.37 13.27
C GLY A 33 3.50 12.53 14.76
N ASN A 34 2.86 11.76 15.64
CA ASN A 34 3.01 11.74 17.09
C ASN A 34 2.36 10.52 17.77
N CYS A 35 1.67 9.61 17.05
CA CYS A 35 0.92 8.48 17.63
C CYS A 35 1.18 7.11 16.99
N GLY A 36 2.10 6.99 16.04
CA GLY A 36 2.59 5.68 15.56
C GLY A 36 1.54 4.77 14.90
N SER A 37 0.39 5.29 14.47
CA SER A 37 -0.77 4.47 14.08
C SER A 37 -1.40 4.83 12.73
N SER A 38 -0.77 5.73 11.94
CA SER A 38 -1.28 6.17 10.64
C SER A 38 -0.26 5.91 9.54
N PHE A 39 -0.62 5.06 8.59
CA PHE A 39 0.23 4.72 7.46
C PHE A 39 -0.44 5.08 6.14
N SER A 40 0.36 5.56 5.20
CA SER A 40 -0.09 5.86 3.84
C SER A 40 0.71 5.01 2.85
N VAL A 41 0.05 4.06 2.20
CA VAL A 41 0.64 3.23 1.15
C VAL A 41 0.30 3.78 -0.23
N THR A 42 1.29 3.87 -1.10
CA THR A 42 1.09 4.13 -2.53
C THR A 42 1.38 2.86 -3.30
N ILE A 43 0.40 2.38 -4.06
CA ILE A 43 0.49 1.13 -4.82
C ILE A 43 0.26 1.46 -6.29
N VAL A 44 1.24 1.13 -7.12
CA VAL A 44 1.21 1.28 -8.56
C VAL A 44 1.17 -0.10 -9.19
N SER A 45 0.08 -0.38 -9.90
CA SER A 45 -0.09 -1.66 -10.58
C SER A 45 -0.81 -1.48 -11.91
N ARG A 46 -0.43 -2.29 -12.90
CA ARG A 46 -1.14 -2.39 -14.19
C ARG A 46 -2.50 -3.07 -14.05
N ASP A 47 -2.69 -3.94 -13.05
CA ASP A 47 -3.96 -4.64 -12.80
C ASP A 47 -5.09 -3.65 -12.48
N PHE A 48 -4.72 -2.51 -11.88
CA PHE A 48 -5.63 -1.43 -11.60
C PHE A 48 -6.18 -0.78 -12.87
N ALA A 49 -5.43 -0.72 -13.97
CA ALA A 49 -5.90 -0.08 -15.21
C ALA A 49 -7.20 -0.70 -15.75
N LYS A 50 -7.44 -1.99 -15.49
CA LYS A 50 -8.64 -2.71 -15.91
C LYS A 50 -9.77 -2.76 -14.86
N LYS A 51 -9.59 -2.19 -13.66
CA LYS A 51 -10.58 -2.24 -12.56
C LYS A 51 -11.05 -0.85 -12.18
N LEU A 52 -12.28 -0.72 -11.68
CA LEU A 52 -12.80 0.55 -11.15
C LEU A 52 -12.09 0.92 -9.83
N THR A 53 -11.89 2.21 -9.55
CA THR A 53 -11.23 2.71 -8.34
C THR A 53 -11.80 2.09 -7.05
N LEU A 54 -13.13 2.00 -6.95
CA LEU A 54 -13.80 1.39 -5.80
C LEU A 54 -13.46 -0.10 -5.64
N ALA A 55 -13.39 -0.85 -6.75
CA ALA A 55 -13.05 -2.27 -6.72
C ALA A 55 -11.59 -2.50 -6.29
N ARG A 56 -10.67 -1.63 -6.75
CA ARG A 56 -9.26 -1.64 -6.31
C ARG A 56 -9.17 -1.42 -4.81
N HIS A 57 -9.86 -0.39 -4.30
CA HIS A 57 -9.83 -0.05 -2.88
C HIS A 57 -10.41 -1.16 -2.01
N LYS A 58 -11.54 -1.75 -2.42
CA LYS A 58 -12.13 -2.91 -1.72
C LYS A 58 -11.15 -4.08 -1.68
N LEU A 59 -10.51 -4.38 -2.79
CA LEU A 59 -9.60 -5.52 -2.89
C LEU A 59 -8.36 -5.34 -2.01
N VAL A 60 -7.72 -4.18 -2.02
CA VAL A 60 -6.57 -3.89 -1.13
C VAL A 60 -7.01 -3.89 0.34
N ASN A 61 -8.16 -3.28 0.65
CA ASN A 61 -8.73 -3.34 2.01
C ASN A 61 -9.03 -4.76 2.46
N GLN A 62 -9.45 -5.66 1.56
CA GLN A 62 -9.72 -7.06 1.92
C GLN A 62 -8.43 -7.86 2.15
N ILE A 63 -7.40 -7.62 1.34
CA ILE A 63 -6.10 -8.30 1.50
C ILE A 63 -5.42 -7.89 2.81
N LEU A 64 -5.52 -6.61 3.15
CA LEU A 64 -4.88 -6.01 4.33
C LEU A 64 -5.86 -5.76 5.47
N ALA A 65 -7.05 -6.36 5.45
CA ALA A 65 -8.10 -6.07 6.44
C ALA A 65 -7.62 -6.29 7.88
N ASP A 66 -6.82 -7.35 8.09
CA ASP A 66 -6.28 -7.75 9.38
C ASP A 66 -5.25 -6.73 9.89
N GLU A 67 -4.32 -6.31 9.03
CA GLU A 67 -3.32 -5.30 9.37
C GLU A 67 -3.92 -3.90 9.51
N ILE A 68 -4.86 -3.51 8.64
CA ILE A 68 -5.56 -2.23 8.72
C ILE A 68 -6.39 -2.16 10.00
N ALA A 69 -6.98 -3.26 10.46
CA ALA A 69 -7.72 -3.29 11.71
C ALA A 69 -6.83 -3.05 12.94
N ALA A 70 -5.53 -3.35 12.84
CA ALA A 70 -4.55 -3.02 13.87
C ALA A 70 -4.07 -1.55 13.81
N LEU A 71 -4.30 -0.85 12.70
CA LEU A 71 -3.94 0.56 12.50
C LEU A 71 -5.11 1.49 12.85
N HIS A 72 -4.84 2.64 13.45
CA HIS A 72 -5.89 3.66 13.68
C HIS A 72 -6.33 4.32 12.38
N ALA A 73 -5.39 4.54 11.46
CA ALA A 73 -5.69 5.06 10.14
C ALA A 73 -4.80 4.41 9.08
N PHE A 74 -5.41 4.05 7.96
CA PHE A 74 -4.69 3.53 6.81
C PHE A 74 -5.18 4.23 5.55
N SER A 75 -4.24 4.86 4.86
CA SER A 75 -4.47 5.46 3.56
C SER A 75 -3.83 4.59 2.49
N GLN A 76 -4.56 4.34 1.42
CA GLN A 76 -4.03 3.63 0.25
C GLN A 76 -4.26 4.46 -1.01
N LYS A 77 -3.25 4.53 -1.85
CA LYS A 77 -3.31 5.22 -3.14
C LYS A 77 -3.08 4.20 -4.24
N THR A 78 -4.15 3.71 -4.85
CA THR A 78 -4.05 2.74 -5.95
C THR A 78 -4.00 3.46 -7.29
N LEU A 79 -2.81 3.58 -7.87
CA LEU A 79 -2.57 4.29 -9.12
C LEU A 79 -2.14 3.32 -10.22
N THR A 80 -2.44 3.67 -11.47
CA THR A 80 -1.83 2.98 -12.60
C THR A 80 -0.45 3.56 -12.85
N PRO A 81 0.49 2.84 -13.47
CA PRO A 81 1.80 3.40 -13.82
C PRO A 81 1.69 4.67 -14.67
N GLU A 82 0.68 4.77 -15.53
CA GLU A 82 0.39 5.98 -16.30
C GLU A 82 -0.07 7.16 -15.42
N GLN A 83 -0.92 6.90 -14.41
CA GLN A 83 -1.37 7.93 -13.46
C GLN A 83 -0.22 8.36 -12.55
N TRP A 84 0.57 7.42 -12.06
CA TRP A 84 1.76 7.69 -11.24
C TRP A 84 2.78 8.54 -12.00
N ALA A 85 3.07 8.19 -13.26
CA ALA A 85 3.95 8.99 -14.11
C ALA A 85 3.42 10.42 -14.33
N LYS A 86 2.09 10.59 -14.49
CA LYS A 86 1.46 11.91 -14.60
C LYS A 86 1.51 12.72 -13.30
N GLU A 87 1.39 12.08 -12.14
CA GLU A 87 1.53 12.78 -10.85
C GLU A 87 3.00 13.14 -10.56
N GLN A 88 3.94 12.25 -10.86
CA GLN A 88 5.38 12.47 -10.66
C GLN A 88 5.96 13.53 -11.62
N GLY A 89 5.47 13.59 -12.86
CA GLY A 89 5.88 14.59 -13.84
C GLY A 89 5.27 15.98 -13.63
N LYS A 90 4.52 16.20 -12.55
CA LYS A 90 3.92 17.48 -12.18
C LYS A 90 4.74 18.28 -11.15
N ALA A 91 5.97 17.85 -10.88
CA ALA A 91 6.96 18.58 -10.07
C ALA A 91 7.80 19.53 -10.92
#